data_AF-C5T902-F1
#
_entry.id   AF-C5T902-F1
#
_cell.length_a   1.000
_cell.length_b   1.000
_cell.length_c   1.000
_cell.angle_alpha   90.00
_cell.angle_beta   90.00
_cell.angle_gamma   90.00
#
_symmetry.space_group_name_H-M   'P 1'
#
loop_
_entity.id
_entity.type
_entity.pdbx_description
1 polymer ?
#
loop_
_entity_poly.entity_id
_entity_poly.type
_entity_poly.pdbx_seq_one_letter_code
_entity_poly.pdbx_strand_id
1 'polypeptide(L)'
;MTTTTSRTGGQILVDQLITHGVQQLFCVPGESYLAVLDALHDARIAVTVCRQEGGAAMMAEAQGKLTGQPGICFVTRGPGATNAAAGIHIAHQDSTPLILFVGQVARGAKGREAFQELDYGAVFGTMAKWVVEIDDPARMPELVSRAFHVATSGRPGPVVVALPEDMLTEAATVADALPYQVTETHPGAAQMAALAQRLSAAQSPVAIVGGSRWSEQAVREFTAFAEAWSIPVYCSFRRQMLFPATHACYGGDLGLGVNPKLLARIRASDLVLVVGGRLSEVPSQGYELFGIPTPAQPLVHVHADADELGKLYRPTQAIHATPRAFAAALASVHPTAPVAWKAHAEAAHAEYLAWSDPAPIRIPGNLQMGQVMQHLQTVLPADTIFCNGAGNFATWVHRFWPFTAYASQLAPTSGSMGYGLPAGVGAKRLWPQREVVVFAGDGDFLMHGQEFATAVQYGLPLIVVLLDNAMYGTIRMHQEREYPGRISATALKNPDFKAYAQAFGGHGERVERTEDFAPALARARASGLPSVLHCLIDPEAITPTGTLQGIRTAALAKA
;
A
#
# COMPACT_ATOMS: atom_id res chain seq x y z
N MET A 1 -15.82 -36.05 18.71
CA MET A 1 -16.06 -34.91 19.61
C MET A 1 -14.74 -34.60 20.28
N THR A 2 -14.04 -33.56 19.82
CA THR A 2 -12.88 -33.05 20.53
C THR A 2 -13.35 -32.54 21.88
N THR A 3 -12.83 -33.11 22.97
CA THR A 3 -13.10 -32.64 24.33
C THR A 3 -12.60 -31.22 24.45
N THR A 4 -13.52 -30.26 24.54
CA THR A 4 -13.18 -28.85 24.76
C THR A 4 -12.78 -28.68 26.22
N THR A 5 -11.50 -28.38 26.46
CA THR A 5 -10.97 -28.01 27.78
C THR A 5 -11.30 -26.55 28.08
N SER A 6 -11.48 -26.22 29.35
CA SER A 6 -11.67 -24.83 29.78
C SER A 6 -10.39 -24.03 29.53
N ARG A 7 -10.52 -22.85 28.92
CA ARG A 7 -9.41 -21.96 28.50
C ARG A 7 -9.76 -20.51 28.84
N THR A 8 -8.77 -19.67 29.14
CA THR A 8 -9.00 -18.23 29.31
C THR A 8 -9.37 -17.55 27.99
N GLY A 9 -10.04 -16.40 28.04
CA GLY A 9 -10.33 -15.60 26.84
C GLY A 9 -9.07 -15.29 26.00
N GLY A 10 -7.94 -15.01 26.66
CA GLY A 10 -6.64 -14.83 26.02
C GLY A 10 -6.15 -16.08 25.26
N GLN A 11 -6.25 -17.25 25.88
CA GLN A 11 -5.91 -18.53 25.24
C GLN A 11 -6.83 -18.85 24.06
N ILE A 12 -8.14 -18.66 24.23
CA ILE A 12 -9.12 -18.89 23.16
C ILE A 12 -8.81 -17.98 21.97
N LEU A 13 -8.52 -16.69 22.19
CA LEU A 13 -8.16 -15.76 21.12
C LEU A 13 -6.92 -16.24 20.35
N VAL A 14 -5.85 -16.61 21.05
CA VAL A 14 -4.62 -17.08 20.41
C VAL A 14 -4.85 -18.37 19.62
N ASP A 15 -5.61 -19.32 20.16
CA ASP A 15 -6.02 -20.54 19.46
C ASP A 15 -6.84 -20.23 18.19
N GLN A 16 -7.72 -19.22 18.23
CA GLN A 16 -8.45 -18.74 17.06
C GLN A 16 -7.51 -18.12 16.02
N LEU A 17 -6.52 -17.33 16.42
CA LEU A 17 -5.53 -16.78 15.49
C LEU A 17 -4.76 -17.90 14.77
N ILE A 18 -4.31 -18.92 15.52
CA ILE A 18 -3.65 -20.11 14.95
C ILE A 18 -4.60 -20.84 13.98
N THR A 19 -5.85 -21.04 14.37
CA THR A 19 -6.88 -21.70 13.56
C THR A 19 -7.14 -20.95 12.24
N HIS A 20 -7.12 -19.63 12.29
CA HIS A 20 -7.23 -18.77 11.11
C HIS A 20 -5.91 -18.59 10.34
N GLY A 21 -4.85 -19.32 10.71
CA GLY A 21 -3.60 -19.38 9.94
C GLY A 21 -2.65 -18.20 10.17
N VAL A 22 -2.81 -17.46 11.27
CA VAL A 22 -1.90 -16.36 11.62
C VAL A 22 -0.53 -16.94 12.00
N GLN A 23 0.50 -16.52 11.27
CA GLN A 23 1.89 -16.94 11.51
C GLN A 23 2.71 -15.85 12.21
N GLN A 24 2.32 -14.59 12.06
CA GLN A 24 3.00 -13.45 12.67
C GLN A 24 2.01 -12.32 12.99
N LEU A 25 2.37 -11.51 13.98
CA LEU A 25 1.65 -10.30 14.35
C LEU A 25 2.62 -9.19 14.77
N PHE A 26 2.10 -7.97 14.81
CA PHE A 26 2.82 -6.77 15.23
C PHE A 26 2.15 -6.18 16.46
N CYS A 27 2.92 -5.66 17.42
CA CYS A 27 2.33 -5.07 18.62
C CYS A 27 3.18 -3.98 19.25
N VAL A 28 2.51 -3.15 20.05
CA VAL A 28 3.15 -2.44 21.17
C VAL A 28 2.50 -2.99 22.44
N PRO A 29 3.25 -3.71 23.30
CA PRO A 29 2.70 -4.40 24.48
C PRO A 29 2.01 -3.42 25.42
N GLY A 30 0.93 -3.87 26.05
CA GLY A 30 0.14 -3.05 26.98
C GLY A 30 -0.54 -3.88 28.06
N GLU A 31 -0.81 -3.23 29.19
CA GLU A 31 -1.44 -3.86 30.37
C GLU A 31 -2.85 -4.40 30.09
N SER A 32 -3.59 -3.77 29.16
CA SER A 32 -5.00 -4.08 28.92
C SER A 32 -5.25 -5.37 28.14
N TYR A 33 -4.19 -6.09 27.73
CA TYR A 33 -4.31 -7.39 27.07
C TYR A 33 -3.23 -8.39 27.50
N LEU A 34 -2.74 -8.30 28.75
CA LEU A 34 -1.70 -9.18 29.29
C LEU A 34 -2.00 -10.67 29.13
N ALA A 35 -3.26 -11.09 29.30
CA ALA A 35 -3.64 -12.50 29.13
C ALA A 35 -3.44 -13.01 27.68
N VAL A 36 -3.46 -12.12 26.69
CA VAL A 36 -3.11 -12.48 25.30
C VAL A 36 -1.59 -12.59 25.16
N LEU A 37 -0.82 -11.68 25.75
CA LEU A 37 0.65 -11.76 25.74
C LEU A 37 1.16 -13.02 26.45
N ASP A 38 0.53 -13.38 27.56
CA ASP A 38 0.77 -14.63 28.29
C ASP A 38 0.47 -15.84 27.41
N ALA A 39 -0.71 -15.90 26.76
CA ALA A 39 -1.05 -16.99 25.85
C ALA A 39 -0.13 -17.07 24.60
N LEU A 40 0.37 -15.93 24.12
CA LEU A 40 1.32 -15.89 22.99
C LEU A 40 2.69 -16.49 23.34
N HIS A 41 3.06 -16.56 24.62
CA HIS A 41 4.33 -17.15 25.06
C HIS A 41 4.48 -18.61 24.61
N ASP A 42 3.39 -19.37 24.68
CA ASP A 42 3.36 -20.80 24.33
C ASP A 42 2.94 -21.05 22.87
N ALA A 43 2.60 -19.99 22.13
CA ALA A 43 2.08 -20.07 20.77
C ALA A 43 3.18 -20.03 19.71
N ARG A 44 2.94 -20.72 18.59
CA ARG A 44 3.82 -20.66 17.40
C ARG A 44 3.47 -19.49 16.48
N ILE A 45 3.35 -18.28 17.05
CA ILE A 45 3.13 -17.04 16.31
C ILE A 45 4.35 -16.14 16.51
N ALA A 46 4.94 -15.66 15.42
CA ALA A 46 6.04 -14.71 15.49
C ALA A 46 5.52 -13.31 15.90
N VAL A 47 5.85 -12.89 17.12
CA VAL A 47 5.47 -11.57 17.66
C VAL A 47 6.58 -10.55 17.36
N THR A 48 6.21 -9.46 16.67
CA THR A 48 7.11 -8.32 16.40
C THR A 48 6.73 -7.14 17.27
N VAL A 49 7.60 -6.80 18.23
CA VAL A 49 7.44 -5.68 19.17
C VAL A 49 7.98 -4.41 18.52
N CYS A 50 7.09 -3.46 18.27
CA CYS A 50 7.37 -2.19 17.60
C CYS A 50 7.72 -1.09 18.62
N ARG A 51 7.98 0.13 18.14
CA ARG A 51 8.22 1.31 19.00
C ARG A 51 7.00 2.19 19.15
N GLN A 52 6.12 2.20 18.16
CA GLN A 52 4.91 3.00 18.18
C GLN A 52 3.78 2.31 17.39
N GLU A 53 2.54 2.51 17.83
CA GLU A 53 1.37 1.74 17.38
C GLU A 53 0.96 2.01 15.92
N GLY A 54 1.18 3.23 15.44
CA GLY A 54 1.06 3.58 14.02
C GLY A 54 2.04 2.80 13.16
N GLY A 55 3.30 2.68 13.59
CA GLY A 55 4.30 1.81 12.97
C GLY A 55 3.86 0.34 12.94
N ALA A 56 3.37 -0.19 14.07
CA ALA A 56 2.84 -1.55 14.16
C ALA A 56 1.64 -1.78 13.21
N ALA A 57 0.68 -0.86 13.17
CA ALA A 57 -0.47 -0.94 12.29
C ALA A 57 -0.09 -0.86 10.80
N MET A 58 0.92 -0.04 10.45
CA MET A 58 1.44 0.05 9.08
C MET A 58 2.22 -1.21 8.66
N MET A 59 2.95 -1.86 9.56
CA MET A 59 3.58 -3.16 9.30
C MET A 59 2.53 -4.25 9.02
N ALA A 60 1.47 -4.30 9.85
CA ALA A 60 0.35 -5.21 9.64
C ALA A 60 -0.38 -4.92 8.31
N GLU A 61 -0.63 -3.65 8.00
CA GLU A 61 -1.23 -3.24 6.71
C GLU A 61 -0.36 -3.70 5.54
N ALA A 62 0.96 -3.51 5.61
CA ALA A 62 1.88 -3.97 4.56
C ALA A 62 1.79 -5.48 4.34
N GLN A 63 1.75 -6.29 5.40
CA GLN A 63 1.52 -7.74 5.28
C GLN A 63 0.19 -8.03 4.59
N GLY A 64 -0.89 -7.34 4.98
CA GLY A 64 -2.19 -7.53 4.35
C GLY A 64 -2.20 -7.20 2.87
N LYS A 65 -1.43 -6.18 2.48
CA LYS A 65 -1.31 -5.74 1.09
C LYS A 65 -0.51 -6.71 0.24
N LEU A 66 0.54 -7.30 0.78
CA LEU A 66 1.40 -8.25 0.08
C LEU A 66 0.77 -9.64 -0.07
N THR A 67 0.02 -10.08 0.94
CA THR A 67 -0.46 -11.47 1.03
C THR A 67 -1.94 -11.64 0.71
N GLY A 68 -2.75 -10.57 0.88
CA GLY A 68 -4.21 -10.66 0.87
C GLY A 68 -4.81 -11.37 2.10
N GLN A 69 -4.00 -11.80 3.07
CA GLN A 69 -4.45 -12.29 4.37
C GLN A 69 -4.49 -11.14 5.36
N PRO A 70 -5.37 -11.12 6.38
CA PRO A 70 -5.38 -10.04 7.35
C PRO A 70 -4.03 -9.85 8.06
N GLY A 71 -3.51 -8.62 8.02
CA GLY A 71 -2.46 -8.21 8.92
C GLY A 71 -3.00 -8.12 10.35
N ILE A 72 -2.27 -8.65 11.33
CA ILE A 72 -2.70 -8.66 12.74
C ILE A 72 -1.89 -7.67 13.55
N CYS A 73 -2.57 -6.74 14.22
CA CYS A 73 -1.96 -5.73 15.08
C CYS A 73 -2.60 -5.76 16.48
N PHE A 74 -1.79 -5.69 17.53
CA PHE A 74 -2.23 -5.57 18.92
C PHE A 74 -1.73 -4.27 19.55
N VAL A 75 -2.65 -3.52 20.15
CA VAL A 75 -2.35 -2.25 20.84
C VAL A 75 -3.12 -2.13 22.14
N THR A 76 -2.62 -1.28 23.04
CA THR A 76 -3.32 -0.96 24.29
C THR A 76 -4.51 -0.02 24.05
N ARG A 77 -5.28 0.21 25.11
CA ARG A 77 -6.42 1.13 25.16
C ARG A 77 -6.02 2.57 24.87
N GLY A 78 -7.01 3.43 24.62
CA GLY A 78 -6.85 4.89 24.58
C GLY A 78 -5.73 5.34 23.63
N PRO A 79 -4.58 5.80 24.14
CA PRO A 79 -3.45 6.25 23.31
C PRO A 79 -2.93 5.19 22.33
N GLY A 80 -2.93 3.91 22.70
CA GLY A 80 -2.45 2.86 21.80
C GLY A 80 -3.33 2.73 20.55
N ALA A 81 -4.63 2.70 20.77
CA ALA A 81 -5.63 2.66 19.70
C ALA A 81 -5.60 3.92 18.82
N THR A 82 -5.53 5.12 19.42
CA THR A 82 -5.53 6.37 18.65
C THR A 82 -4.23 6.55 17.86
N ASN A 83 -3.08 6.13 18.39
CA ASN A 83 -1.82 6.10 17.66
C ASN A 83 -1.86 5.16 16.45
N ALA A 84 -2.60 4.05 16.52
CA ALA A 84 -2.76 3.09 15.42
C ALA A 84 -3.67 3.60 14.28
N ALA A 85 -4.43 4.68 14.49
CA ALA A 85 -5.46 5.15 13.58
C ALA A 85 -4.96 5.43 12.16
N ALA A 86 -3.71 5.91 12.02
CA ALA A 86 -3.10 6.14 10.71
C ALA A 86 -3.02 4.85 9.87
N GLY A 87 -2.64 3.73 10.47
CA GLY A 87 -2.58 2.43 9.80
C GLY A 87 -3.97 1.90 9.41
N ILE A 88 -4.99 2.13 10.27
CA ILE A 88 -6.40 1.82 9.96
C ILE A 88 -6.84 2.62 8.73
N HIS A 89 -6.61 3.93 8.70
CA HIS A 89 -7.00 4.78 7.58
C HIS A 89 -6.35 4.34 6.26
N ILE A 90 -5.05 4.02 6.30
CA ILE A 90 -4.32 3.50 5.15
C ILE A 90 -4.97 2.20 4.66
N ALA A 91 -5.20 1.23 5.55
CA ALA A 91 -5.82 -0.04 5.20
C ALA A 91 -7.20 0.14 4.56
N HIS A 92 -8.00 1.09 5.06
CA HIS A 92 -9.30 1.42 4.48
C HIS A 92 -9.15 1.94 3.05
N GLN A 93 -8.33 2.97 2.83
CA GLN A 93 -8.19 3.58 1.50
C GLN A 93 -7.55 2.64 0.48
N ASP A 94 -6.57 1.84 0.91
CA ASP A 94 -5.89 0.86 0.06
C ASP A 94 -6.71 -0.41 -0.20
N SER A 95 -7.81 -0.59 0.54
CA SER A 95 -8.64 -1.79 0.52
C SER A 95 -7.85 -3.03 0.93
N THR A 96 -7.16 -2.91 2.07
CA THR A 96 -6.23 -3.89 2.63
C THR A 96 -6.84 -4.58 3.84
N PRO A 97 -6.81 -5.92 3.92
CA PRO A 97 -7.31 -6.64 5.09
C PRO A 97 -6.37 -6.41 6.29
N LEU A 98 -6.92 -5.88 7.37
CA LEU A 98 -6.23 -5.60 8.64
C LEU A 98 -7.18 -5.93 9.80
N ILE A 99 -6.69 -6.54 10.87
CA ILE A 99 -7.43 -6.67 12.13
C ILE A 99 -6.59 -6.04 13.23
N LEU A 100 -7.14 -5.00 13.86
CA LEU A 100 -6.57 -4.36 15.04
C LEU A 100 -7.29 -4.86 16.27
N PHE A 101 -6.57 -5.56 17.14
CA PHE A 101 -7.03 -5.91 18.48
C PHE A 101 -6.60 -4.83 19.46
N VAL A 102 -7.56 -4.33 20.24
CA VAL A 102 -7.37 -3.25 21.21
C VAL A 102 -7.70 -3.78 22.59
N GLY A 103 -6.72 -3.89 23.48
CA GLY A 103 -7.02 -4.16 24.89
C GLY A 103 -7.83 -3.00 25.47
N GLN A 104 -8.89 -3.28 26.23
CA GLN A 104 -9.88 -2.32 26.72
C GLN A 104 -9.94 -2.34 28.25
N VAL A 105 -10.47 -1.28 28.85
CA VAL A 105 -10.79 -1.24 30.30
C VAL A 105 -11.70 -2.39 30.71
N ALA A 106 -11.61 -2.82 31.96
CA ALA A 106 -12.52 -3.82 32.51
C ALA A 106 -13.99 -3.42 32.35
N ARG A 107 -14.87 -4.37 32.05
CA ARG A 107 -16.31 -4.12 31.77
C ARG A 107 -17.00 -3.31 32.88
N GLY A 108 -16.70 -3.60 34.14
CA GLY A 108 -17.28 -2.91 35.30
C GLY A 108 -16.83 -1.45 35.51
N ALA A 109 -15.75 -1.03 34.85
CA ALA A 109 -15.23 0.34 34.89
C ALA A 109 -15.80 1.22 33.78
N LYS A 110 -16.45 0.64 32.77
CA LYS A 110 -16.96 1.36 31.60
C LYS A 110 -18.00 2.41 31.98
N GLY A 111 -17.99 3.53 31.26
CA GLY A 111 -18.90 4.67 31.44
C GLY A 111 -18.58 5.54 32.66
N ARG A 112 -17.39 5.36 33.26
CA ARG A 112 -16.96 6.10 34.46
C ARG A 112 -15.75 7.00 34.19
N GLU A 113 -15.42 7.24 32.92
CA GLU A 113 -14.16 7.87 32.50
C GLU A 113 -12.96 7.12 33.07
N ALA A 114 -12.97 5.79 32.89
CA ALA A 114 -11.86 4.97 33.33
C ALA A 114 -10.56 5.40 32.62
N PHE A 115 -9.42 5.14 33.28
CA PHE A 115 -8.12 5.51 32.74
C PHE A 115 -7.92 4.92 31.33
N GLN A 116 -7.70 5.81 30.36
CA GLN A 116 -7.54 5.49 28.93
C GLN A 116 -8.79 4.86 28.24
N GLU A 117 -9.98 5.05 28.79
CA GLU A 117 -11.25 4.62 28.18
C GLU A 117 -11.59 5.41 26.91
N LEU A 118 -12.06 4.71 25.87
CA LEU A 118 -12.67 5.28 24.67
C LEU A 118 -13.85 4.40 24.18
N ASP A 119 -14.84 5.03 23.57
CA ASP A 119 -15.85 4.35 22.74
C ASP A 119 -15.27 4.08 21.35
N TYR A 120 -14.73 2.89 21.14
CA TYR A 120 -14.11 2.52 19.87
C TYR A 120 -15.09 2.44 18.70
N GLY A 121 -16.37 2.15 18.96
CA GLY A 121 -17.41 2.16 17.93
C GLY A 121 -17.57 3.56 17.35
N ALA A 122 -17.64 4.57 18.22
CA ALA A 122 -17.69 5.97 17.82
C ALA A 122 -16.37 6.45 17.19
N VAL A 123 -15.23 6.07 17.76
CA VAL A 123 -13.90 6.53 17.30
C VAL A 123 -13.53 5.98 15.92
N PHE A 124 -13.79 4.70 15.65
CA PHE A 124 -13.33 4.04 14.42
C PHE A 124 -14.44 3.67 13.44
N GLY A 125 -15.71 3.93 13.76
CA GLY A 125 -16.86 3.48 12.96
C GLY A 125 -16.87 3.98 11.50
N THR A 126 -16.20 5.08 11.19
CA THR A 126 -16.05 5.61 9.81
C THR A 126 -14.76 5.18 9.13
N MET A 127 -13.82 4.59 9.87
CA MET A 127 -12.50 4.19 9.39
C MET A 127 -12.42 2.67 9.17
N ALA A 128 -13.13 1.89 9.98
CA ALA A 128 -13.17 0.43 9.92
C ALA A 128 -14.41 -0.09 9.18
N LYS A 129 -14.30 -1.26 8.54
CA LYS A 129 -15.45 -1.99 8.00
C LYS A 129 -16.38 -2.46 9.11
N TRP A 130 -15.81 -2.77 10.27
CA TRP A 130 -16.54 -3.22 11.45
C TRP A 130 -15.72 -2.92 12.70
N VAL A 131 -16.42 -2.45 13.73
CA VAL A 131 -15.88 -2.28 15.08
C VAL A 131 -16.75 -3.12 16.01
N VAL A 132 -16.11 -3.90 16.87
CA VAL A 132 -16.79 -4.77 17.83
C VAL A 132 -16.02 -4.83 19.13
N GLU A 133 -16.74 -5.02 20.23
CA GLU A 133 -16.16 -5.43 21.51
C GLU A 133 -16.58 -6.88 21.79
N ILE A 134 -15.63 -7.70 22.23
CA ILE A 134 -15.90 -9.08 22.67
C ILE A 134 -15.98 -9.04 24.19
N ASP A 135 -17.17 -9.10 24.76
CA ASP A 135 -17.43 -8.98 26.20
C ASP A 135 -17.67 -10.33 26.91
N ASP A 136 -17.67 -11.44 26.15
CA ASP A 136 -17.84 -12.81 26.63
C ASP A 136 -16.81 -13.75 25.96
N PRO A 137 -15.95 -14.46 26.74
CA PRO A 137 -14.97 -15.38 26.18
C PRO A 137 -15.60 -16.53 25.36
N ALA A 138 -16.84 -16.93 25.64
CA ALA A 138 -17.54 -17.97 24.86
C ALA A 138 -17.91 -17.50 23.45
N ARG A 139 -17.93 -16.19 23.19
CA ARG A 139 -18.18 -15.61 21.86
C ARG A 139 -16.91 -15.31 21.07
N MET A 140 -15.73 -15.54 21.66
CA MET A 140 -14.44 -15.29 21.01
C MET A 140 -14.32 -16.01 19.64
N PRO A 141 -14.65 -17.32 19.51
CA PRO A 141 -14.57 -18.00 18.20
C PRO A 141 -15.51 -17.41 17.14
N GLU A 142 -16.74 -17.06 17.52
CA GLU A 142 -17.74 -16.43 16.64
C GLU A 142 -17.24 -15.10 16.08
N LEU A 143 -16.83 -14.19 16.97
CA LEU A 143 -16.54 -12.81 16.62
C LEU A 143 -15.17 -12.66 15.96
N VAL A 144 -14.17 -13.46 16.35
CA VAL A 144 -12.88 -13.51 15.66
C VAL A 144 -13.07 -14.06 14.25
N SER A 145 -13.79 -15.16 14.08
CA SER A 145 -14.09 -15.69 12.74
C SER A 145 -14.79 -14.66 11.86
N ARG A 146 -15.79 -13.95 12.40
CA ARG A 146 -16.44 -12.83 11.68
C ARG A 146 -15.45 -11.72 11.33
N ALA A 147 -14.52 -11.36 12.20
CA ALA A 147 -13.52 -10.33 11.92
C ALA A 147 -12.67 -10.69 10.70
N PHE A 148 -12.23 -11.94 10.56
CA PHE A 148 -11.50 -12.42 9.38
C PHE A 148 -12.34 -12.37 8.10
N HIS A 149 -13.60 -12.80 8.15
CA HIS A 149 -14.51 -12.73 7.00
C HIS A 149 -14.79 -11.27 6.59
N VAL A 150 -15.02 -10.37 7.55
CA VAL A 150 -15.28 -8.96 7.25
C VAL A 150 -14.03 -8.27 6.68
N ALA A 151 -12.85 -8.53 7.25
CA ALA A 151 -11.60 -7.93 6.79
C ALA A 151 -11.27 -8.30 5.33
N THR A 152 -11.70 -9.49 4.87
CA THR A 152 -11.30 -10.06 3.56
C THR A 152 -12.38 -10.07 2.48
N SER A 153 -13.66 -10.05 2.85
CA SER A 153 -14.78 -10.11 1.90
C SER A 153 -15.03 -8.79 1.15
N GLY A 154 -15.66 -8.87 -0.02
CA GLY A 154 -15.99 -7.70 -0.85
C GLY A 154 -14.77 -6.84 -1.15
N ARG A 155 -14.86 -5.54 -0.86
CA ARG A 155 -13.68 -4.66 -0.69
C ARG A 155 -13.02 -4.97 0.64
N PRO A 156 -11.78 -5.50 0.67
CA PRO A 156 -11.09 -5.74 1.94
C PRO A 156 -10.85 -4.44 2.70
N GLY A 157 -10.66 -4.54 4.01
CA GLY A 157 -10.46 -3.37 4.84
C GLY A 157 -10.22 -3.70 6.30
N PRO A 158 -10.01 -2.68 7.14
CA PRO A 158 -9.69 -2.86 8.53
C PRO A 158 -10.90 -3.24 9.39
N VAL A 159 -10.69 -4.08 10.39
CA VAL A 159 -11.62 -4.41 11.47
C VAL A 159 -10.96 -4.05 12.80
N VAL A 160 -11.72 -3.49 13.73
CA VAL A 160 -11.26 -3.18 15.09
C VAL A 160 -12.02 -4.06 16.10
N VAL A 161 -11.27 -4.77 16.93
CA VAL A 161 -11.81 -5.69 17.94
C VAL A 161 -11.31 -5.25 19.32
N ALA A 162 -12.21 -4.73 20.13
CA ALA A 162 -11.93 -4.35 21.52
C ALA A 162 -12.06 -5.55 22.46
N LEU A 163 -11.14 -5.65 23.42
CA LEU A 163 -10.96 -6.78 24.30
C LEU A 163 -10.90 -6.30 25.77
N PRO A 164 -12.01 -6.30 26.53
CA PRO A 164 -11.98 -5.95 27.94
C PRO A 164 -10.99 -6.83 28.72
N GLU A 165 -10.14 -6.21 29.53
CA GLU A 165 -9.04 -6.91 30.20
C GLU A 165 -9.52 -8.00 31.17
N ASP A 166 -10.67 -7.80 31.82
CA ASP A 166 -11.28 -8.78 32.73
C ASP A 166 -11.83 -10.00 31.97
N MET A 167 -12.50 -9.77 30.84
CA MET A 167 -13.01 -10.81 29.93
C MET A 167 -11.88 -11.75 29.47
N LEU A 168 -10.70 -11.20 29.16
CA LEU A 168 -9.57 -12.01 28.69
C LEU A 168 -9.05 -13.03 29.72
N THR A 169 -9.31 -12.80 31.02
CA THR A 169 -8.90 -13.71 32.11
C THR A 169 -9.97 -14.73 32.48
N GLU A 170 -11.22 -14.51 32.06
CA GLU A 170 -12.31 -15.43 32.32
C GLU A 170 -12.14 -16.73 31.52
N ALA A 171 -12.49 -17.85 32.15
CA ALA A 171 -12.40 -19.16 31.53
C ALA A 171 -13.74 -19.56 30.87
N ALA A 172 -13.67 -20.12 29.67
CA ALA A 172 -14.82 -20.68 28.98
C ALA A 172 -14.50 -22.05 28.37
N THR A 173 -15.52 -22.89 28.27
CA THR A 173 -15.48 -24.16 27.54
C THR A 173 -16.25 -23.97 26.24
N VAL A 174 -15.53 -23.64 25.17
CA VAL A 174 -16.10 -23.38 23.85
C VAL A 174 -15.30 -24.09 22.76
N ALA A 175 -15.98 -24.54 21.72
CA ALA A 175 -15.35 -25.12 20.54
C ALA A 175 -14.73 -24.03 19.66
N ASP A 176 -13.60 -24.34 19.03
CA ASP A 176 -12.97 -23.43 18.09
C ASP A 176 -13.81 -23.28 16.82
N ALA A 177 -13.76 -22.10 16.19
CA ALA A 177 -14.34 -21.91 14.87
C ALA A 177 -13.55 -22.70 13.82
N LEU A 178 -14.15 -22.93 12.66
CA LEU A 178 -13.39 -23.42 11.51
C LEU A 178 -12.54 -22.28 10.91
N PRO A 179 -11.43 -22.60 10.23
CA PRO A 179 -10.67 -21.61 9.48
C PRO A 179 -11.58 -20.81 8.53
N TYR A 180 -11.30 -19.51 8.39
CA TYR A 180 -12.13 -18.64 7.57
C TYR A 180 -11.89 -18.97 6.09
N GLN A 181 -12.90 -18.76 5.26
CA GLN A 181 -12.77 -18.90 3.81
C GLN A 181 -13.23 -17.60 3.15
N VAL A 182 -12.40 -17.06 2.26
CA VAL A 182 -12.75 -15.85 1.55
C VAL A 182 -13.73 -16.19 0.43
N THR A 183 -14.93 -15.63 0.48
CA THR A 183 -15.91 -15.78 -0.57
C THR A 183 -15.48 -15.01 -1.83
N GLU A 184 -15.36 -15.74 -2.95
CA GLU A 184 -15.10 -15.14 -4.27
C GLU A 184 -16.41 -14.74 -4.97
N THR A 185 -16.35 -13.65 -5.73
CA THR A 185 -17.43 -13.21 -6.61
C THR A 185 -17.00 -13.39 -8.05
N HIS A 186 -17.79 -14.12 -8.84
CA HIS A 186 -17.46 -14.50 -10.21
C HIS A 186 -18.33 -13.75 -11.21
N PRO A 187 -17.78 -13.36 -12.39
CA PRO A 187 -18.58 -12.75 -13.43
C PRO A 187 -19.52 -13.79 -14.07
N GLY A 188 -20.75 -13.38 -14.39
CA GLY A 188 -21.68 -14.23 -15.12
C GLY A 188 -21.31 -14.38 -16.60
N ALA A 189 -21.65 -15.52 -17.21
CA ALA A 189 -21.34 -15.80 -18.62
C ALA A 189 -21.88 -14.73 -19.58
N ALA A 190 -23.10 -14.22 -19.33
CA ALA A 190 -23.69 -13.15 -20.13
C ALA A 190 -22.90 -11.82 -20.02
N GLN A 191 -22.34 -11.51 -18.84
CA GLN A 191 -21.48 -10.33 -18.67
C GLN A 191 -20.18 -10.48 -19.45
N MET A 192 -19.56 -11.67 -19.42
CA MET A 192 -18.34 -11.94 -20.18
C MET A 192 -18.58 -11.89 -21.69
N ALA A 193 -19.71 -12.41 -22.17
CA ALA A 193 -20.11 -12.30 -23.57
C ALA A 193 -20.33 -10.83 -23.99
N ALA A 194 -20.98 -10.02 -23.15
CA ALA A 194 -21.17 -8.60 -23.41
C ALA A 194 -19.83 -7.83 -23.43
N LEU A 195 -18.88 -8.19 -22.56
CA LEU A 195 -17.52 -7.63 -22.58
C LEU A 195 -16.82 -7.97 -23.90
N ALA A 196 -16.86 -9.24 -24.33
CA ALA A 196 -16.26 -9.67 -25.59
C ALA A 196 -16.84 -8.92 -26.79
N GLN A 197 -18.16 -8.71 -26.81
CA GLN A 197 -18.82 -7.94 -27.86
C GLN A 197 -18.36 -6.47 -27.89
N ARG A 198 -18.24 -5.82 -26.72
CA ARG A 198 -17.76 -4.45 -26.61
C ARG A 198 -16.32 -4.31 -27.06
N LEU A 199 -15.44 -5.23 -26.64
CA LEU A 199 -14.05 -5.26 -27.08
C LEU A 199 -13.96 -5.43 -28.59
N SER A 200 -14.75 -6.35 -29.17
CA SER A 200 -14.77 -6.58 -30.63
C SER A 200 -15.23 -5.37 -31.43
N ALA A 201 -16.07 -4.51 -30.85
CA ALA A 201 -16.58 -3.30 -31.49
C ALA A 201 -15.67 -2.06 -31.30
N ALA A 202 -14.76 -2.10 -30.33
CA ALA A 202 -13.89 -0.97 -29.99
C ALA A 202 -12.84 -0.72 -31.07
N GLN A 203 -12.34 0.52 -31.13
CA GLN A 203 -11.26 0.96 -32.02
C GLN A 203 -10.02 1.41 -31.24
N SER A 204 -10.18 1.76 -29.96
CA SER A 204 -9.12 2.28 -29.10
C SER A 204 -9.37 1.96 -27.61
N PRO A 205 -9.64 0.69 -27.25
CA PRO A 205 -9.89 0.34 -25.86
C PRO A 205 -8.63 0.51 -25.02
N VAL A 206 -8.83 0.82 -23.74
CA VAL A 206 -7.76 0.86 -22.73
C VAL A 206 -8.20 0.13 -21.47
N ALA A 207 -7.25 -0.41 -20.72
CA ALA A 207 -7.49 -1.00 -19.40
C ALA A 207 -6.80 -0.22 -18.29
N ILE A 208 -7.47 -0.08 -17.15
CA ILE A 208 -6.92 0.49 -15.92
C ILE A 208 -7.03 -0.57 -14.81
N VAL A 209 -5.90 -1.07 -14.33
CA VAL A 209 -5.83 -2.09 -13.27
C VAL A 209 -5.45 -1.46 -11.93
N GLY A 210 -6.18 -1.79 -10.87
CA GLY A 210 -5.96 -1.22 -9.54
C GLY A 210 -6.58 -2.04 -8.41
N GLY A 211 -6.62 -1.44 -7.22
CA GLY A 211 -7.26 -2.05 -6.06
C GLY A 211 -6.48 -3.20 -5.42
N SER A 212 -7.21 -4.14 -4.84
CA SER A 212 -6.68 -5.32 -4.13
C SER A 212 -7.35 -6.61 -4.66
N ARG A 213 -7.20 -7.74 -3.97
CA ARG A 213 -7.78 -9.06 -4.38
C ARG A 213 -7.21 -9.63 -5.69
N TRP A 214 -5.98 -9.21 -6.03
CA TRP A 214 -5.16 -9.82 -7.07
C TRP A 214 -4.37 -11.02 -6.52
N SER A 215 -3.78 -11.79 -7.42
CA SER A 215 -2.73 -12.77 -7.13
C SER A 215 -1.73 -12.73 -8.27
N GLU A 216 -0.55 -13.34 -8.08
CA GLU A 216 0.43 -13.47 -9.15
C GLU A 216 -0.17 -14.19 -10.39
N GLN A 217 -0.98 -15.21 -10.15
CA GLN A 217 -1.70 -15.91 -11.22
C GLN A 217 -2.69 -15.00 -11.95
N ALA A 218 -3.47 -14.19 -11.23
CA ALA A 218 -4.40 -13.25 -11.84
C ALA A 218 -3.68 -12.17 -12.68
N VAL A 219 -2.51 -11.72 -12.25
CA VAL A 219 -1.66 -10.81 -13.05
C VAL A 219 -1.22 -11.50 -14.34
N ARG A 220 -0.77 -12.76 -14.28
CA ARG A 220 -0.41 -13.53 -15.49
C ARG A 220 -1.58 -13.72 -16.44
N GLU A 221 -2.74 -14.13 -15.92
CA GLU A 221 -3.97 -14.32 -16.72
C GLU A 221 -4.44 -13.03 -17.37
N PHE A 222 -4.43 -11.93 -16.63
CA PHE A 222 -4.77 -10.62 -17.19
C PHE A 222 -3.74 -10.15 -18.23
N THR A 223 -2.45 -10.44 -18.02
CA THR A 223 -1.38 -10.14 -18.98
C THR A 223 -1.62 -10.88 -20.29
N ALA A 224 -1.93 -12.19 -20.24
CA ALA A 224 -2.24 -12.98 -21.43
C ALA A 224 -3.50 -12.48 -22.16
N PHE A 225 -4.52 -12.05 -21.42
CA PHE A 225 -5.69 -11.39 -22.01
C PHE A 225 -5.32 -10.08 -22.71
N ALA A 226 -4.54 -9.22 -22.05
CA ALA A 226 -4.12 -7.93 -22.62
C ALA A 226 -3.26 -8.13 -23.87
N GLU A 227 -2.39 -9.15 -23.90
CA GLU A 227 -1.60 -9.53 -25.06
C GLU A 227 -2.48 -9.99 -26.22
N ALA A 228 -3.39 -10.94 -25.97
CA ALA A 228 -4.29 -11.47 -26.99
C ALA A 228 -5.13 -10.36 -27.66
N TRP A 229 -5.60 -9.41 -26.86
CA TRP A 229 -6.37 -8.26 -27.34
C TRP A 229 -5.50 -7.03 -27.65
N SER A 230 -4.17 -7.09 -27.53
CA SER A 230 -3.24 -5.95 -27.63
C SER A 230 -3.78 -4.66 -26.97
N ILE A 231 -4.34 -4.76 -25.76
CA ILE A 231 -4.97 -3.62 -25.06
C ILE A 231 -3.90 -2.85 -24.29
N PRO A 232 -3.73 -1.53 -24.50
CA PRO A 232 -2.92 -0.69 -23.62
C PRO A 232 -3.41 -0.77 -22.17
N VAL A 233 -2.53 -1.13 -21.24
CA VAL A 233 -2.82 -1.27 -19.81
C VAL A 233 -2.11 -0.19 -19.02
N TYR A 234 -2.87 0.45 -18.13
CA TYR A 234 -2.38 1.43 -17.18
C TYR A 234 -2.60 0.94 -15.75
N CYS A 235 -1.61 1.11 -14.89
CA CYS A 235 -1.78 0.86 -13.47
C CYS A 235 -2.37 2.08 -12.76
N SER A 236 -3.28 1.83 -11.85
CA SER A 236 -3.79 2.87 -10.94
C SER A 236 -2.68 3.34 -9.98
N PHE A 237 -2.90 4.48 -9.34
CA PHE A 237 -1.96 5.08 -8.38
C PHE A 237 -1.47 4.05 -7.35
N ARG A 238 -0.15 3.86 -7.26
CA ARG A 238 0.52 2.94 -6.31
C ARG A 238 0.09 1.47 -6.46
N ARG A 239 -0.17 1.04 -7.70
CA ARG A 239 -0.52 -0.34 -8.07
C ARG A 239 0.24 -0.84 -9.31
N GLN A 240 1.48 -0.39 -9.49
CA GLN A 240 2.31 -0.69 -10.67
C GLN A 240 2.70 -2.17 -10.76
N MET A 241 2.73 -2.88 -9.64
CA MET A 241 3.00 -4.33 -9.62
C MET A 241 1.87 -5.21 -10.18
N LEU A 242 0.76 -4.61 -10.65
CA LEU A 242 -0.39 -5.34 -11.21
C LEU A 242 -0.28 -5.61 -12.72
N PHE A 243 0.74 -5.07 -13.39
CA PHE A 243 1.03 -5.39 -14.78
C PHE A 243 2.54 -5.23 -15.05
N PRO A 244 3.22 -6.20 -15.71
CA PRO A 244 4.66 -6.12 -15.89
C PRO A 244 5.07 -4.91 -16.76
N ALA A 245 5.89 -4.03 -16.21
CA ALA A 245 6.30 -2.79 -16.87
C ALA A 245 7.07 -3.01 -18.19
N THR A 246 7.69 -4.18 -18.37
CA THR A 246 8.43 -4.57 -19.58
C THR A 246 7.53 -5.16 -20.68
N HIS A 247 6.25 -5.37 -20.42
CA HIS A 247 5.34 -5.97 -21.38
C HIS A 247 4.89 -4.95 -22.43
N ALA A 248 4.78 -5.35 -23.69
CA ALA A 248 4.48 -4.46 -24.83
C ALA A 248 3.11 -3.76 -24.75
N CYS A 249 2.21 -4.23 -23.89
CA CYS A 249 0.92 -3.57 -23.63
C CYS A 249 0.96 -2.58 -22.45
N TYR A 250 2.07 -2.49 -21.69
CA TYR A 250 2.14 -1.58 -20.55
C TYR A 250 2.34 -0.13 -21.01
N GLY A 251 1.38 0.73 -20.69
CA GLY A 251 1.37 2.14 -21.07
C GLY A 251 1.75 3.11 -19.94
N GLY A 252 2.05 2.62 -18.73
CA GLY A 252 2.43 3.43 -17.57
C GLY A 252 1.40 3.42 -16.44
N ASP A 253 1.41 4.45 -15.60
CA ASP A 253 0.57 4.55 -14.42
C ASP A 253 -0.13 5.92 -14.25
N LEU A 254 -1.32 5.90 -13.67
CA LEU A 254 -2.13 7.06 -13.32
C LEU A 254 -1.77 7.56 -11.92
N GLY A 255 -0.54 8.06 -11.78
CA GLY A 255 -0.02 8.67 -10.55
C GLY A 255 -0.07 10.20 -10.51
N LEU A 256 0.73 10.77 -9.61
CA LEU A 256 0.99 12.20 -9.55
C LEU A 256 2.02 12.57 -10.62
N GLY A 257 1.79 13.66 -11.36
CA GLY A 257 2.69 14.07 -12.45
C GLY A 257 2.72 13.06 -13.60
N VAL A 258 1.55 12.53 -13.96
CA VAL A 258 1.36 11.51 -15.01
C VAL A 258 1.86 11.96 -16.38
N ASN A 259 2.27 10.99 -17.21
CA ASN A 259 2.64 11.22 -18.60
C ASN A 259 1.47 11.88 -19.37
N PRO A 260 1.62 13.09 -19.93
CA PRO A 260 0.55 13.78 -20.67
C PRO A 260 0.03 12.99 -21.88
N LYS A 261 0.89 12.20 -22.54
CA LYS A 261 0.49 11.37 -23.70
C LYS A 261 -0.41 10.20 -23.28
N LEU A 262 -0.12 9.59 -22.13
CA LEU A 262 -0.99 8.59 -21.50
C LEU A 262 -2.38 9.19 -21.24
N LEU A 263 -2.45 10.38 -20.64
CA LEU A 263 -3.74 11.03 -20.37
C LEU A 263 -4.52 11.33 -21.64
N ALA A 264 -3.85 11.86 -22.66
CA ALA A 264 -4.47 12.11 -23.96
C ALA A 264 -5.05 10.81 -24.55
N ARG A 265 -4.34 9.69 -24.41
CA ARG A 265 -4.81 8.38 -24.89
C ARG A 265 -6.07 7.90 -24.16
N ILE A 266 -6.14 8.05 -22.84
CA ILE A 266 -7.34 7.67 -22.08
C ILE A 266 -8.52 8.60 -22.38
N ARG A 267 -8.27 9.90 -22.59
CA ARG A 267 -9.33 10.84 -23.01
C ARG A 267 -9.90 10.50 -24.39
N ALA A 268 -9.05 10.02 -25.29
CA ALA A 268 -9.42 9.66 -26.66
C ALA A 268 -9.98 8.24 -26.81
N SER A 269 -9.90 7.39 -25.77
CA SER A 269 -10.37 6.00 -25.86
C SER A 269 -11.89 5.92 -26.00
N ASP A 270 -12.37 4.91 -26.73
CA ASP A 270 -13.78 4.62 -26.96
C ASP A 270 -14.33 3.48 -26.07
N LEU A 271 -13.47 2.88 -25.25
CA LEU A 271 -13.84 1.90 -24.24
C LEU A 271 -12.79 1.88 -23.12
N VAL A 272 -13.24 1.96 -21.87
CA VAL A 272 -12.37 1.87 -20.70
C VAL A 272 -12.77 0.68 -19.84
N LEU A 273 -11.84 -0.26 -19.65
CA LEU A 273 -11.99 -1.39 -18.73
C LEU A 273 -11.27 -1.08 -17.41
N VAL A 274 -12.01 -0.82 -16.34
CA VAL A 274 -11.45 -0.64 -15.00
C VAL A 274 -11.60 -1.92 -14.20
N VAL A 275 -10.48 -2.47 -13.70
CA VAL A 275 -10.47 -3.71 -12.91
C VAL A 275 -9.91 -3.45 -11.51
N GLY A 276 -10.74 -3.65 -10.49
CA GLY A 276 -10.39 -3.49 -9.07
C GLY A 276 -10.19 -2.04 -8.60
N GLY A 277 -10.03 -1.09 -9.52
CA GLY A 277 -9.91 0.33 -9.21
C GLY A 277 -11.26 0.99 -8.88
N ARG A 278 -11.22 2.05 -8.07
CA ARG A 278 -12.38 2.91 -7.74
C ARG A 278 -12.39 4.25 -8.49
N LEU A 279 -11.36 4.50 -9.31
CA LEU A 279 -11.12 5.81 -9.95
C LEU A 279 -11.22 6.97 -8.96
N SER A 280 -10.53 6.86 -7.82
CA SER A 280 -10.43 7.93 -6.83
C SER A 280 -9.70 9.17 -7.40
N GLU A 281 -9.55 10.22 -6.60
CA GLU A 281 -8.97 11.51 -7.01
C GLU A 281 -7.70 11.39 -7.87
N VAL A 282 -6.69 10.63 -7.44
CA VAL A 282 -5.42 10.56 -8.19
C VAL A 282 -5.58 9.83 -9.52
N PRO A 283 -6.12 8.59 -9.59
CA PRO A 283 -6.30 7.92 -10.87
C PRO A 283 -7.24 8.64 -11.85
N SER A 284 -8.22 9.40 -11.33
CA SER A 284 -9.15 10.21 -12.13
C SER A 284 -8.61 11.61 -12.46
N GLN A 285 -7.41 11.96 -11.99
CA GLN A 285 -6.77 13.26 -12.15
C GLN A 285 -7.67 14.40 -11.66
N GLY A 286 -7.99 14.39 -10.37
CA GLY A 286 -8.88 15.39 -9.76
C GLY A 286 -10.32 15.25 -10.22
N TYR A 287 -10.75 14.05 -10.60
CA TYR A 287 -12.08 13.76 -11.15
C TYR A 287 -12.35 14.40 -12.53
N GLU A 288 -11.32 14.85 -13.24
CA GLU A 288 -11.44 15.50 -14.56
C GLU A 288 -11.25 14.55 -15.74
N LEU A 289 -10.73 13.34 -15.51
CA LEU A 289 -10.47 12.37 -16.58
C LEU A 289 -11.76 11.73 -17.11
N PHE A 290 -12.79 11.62 -16.27
CA PHE A 290 -14.09 11.01 -16.56
C PHE A 290 -15.22 11.89 -16.06
N GLY A 291 -16.30 12.02 -16.84
CA GLY A 291 -17.50 12.76 -16.43
C GLY A 291 -18.23 12.08 -15.27
N ILE A 292 -18.72 12.87 -14.31
CA ILE A 292 -19.55 12.41 -13.17
C ILE A 292 -21.00 12.88 -13.38
N PRO A 293 -22.02 12.01 -13.17
CA PRO A 293 -21.92 10.57 -12.91
C PRO A 293 -21.78 9.74 -14.19
N THR A 294 -21.83 10.37 -15.37
CA THR A 294 -21.84 9.69 -16.67
C THR A 294 -20.53 9.95 -17.41
N PRO A 295 -19.60 8.99 -17.45
CA PRO A 295 -18.40 9.08 -18.27
C PRO A 295 -18.75 9.26 -19.75
N ALA A 296 -17.95 10.04 -20.48
CA ALA A 296 -18.12 10.20 -21.92
C ALA A 296 -17.72 8.91 -22.66
N GLN A 297 -16.66 8.26 -22.21
CA GLN A 297 -16.23 6.96 -22.69
C GLN A 297 -17.12 5.86 -22.10
N PRO A 298 -17.57 4.87 -22.91
CA PRO A 298 -18.14 3.64 -22.38
C PRO A 298 -17.22 3.00 -21.32
N LEU A 299 -17.76 2.81 -20.11
CA LEU A 299 -17.02 2.31 -18.95
C LEU A 299 -17.49 0.90 -18.60
N VAL A 300 -16.57 -0.08 -18.65
CA VAL A 300 -16.74 -1.39 -18.01
C VAL A 300 -16.03 -1.33 -16.67
N HIS A 301 -16.78 -1.48 -15.58
CA HIS A 301 -16.24 -1.40 -14.22
C HIS A 301 -16.39 -2.74 -13.52
N VAL A 302 -15.25 -3.36 -13.21
CA VAL A 302 -15.14 -4.62 -12.49
C VAL A 302 -14.66 -4.33 -11.07
N HIS A 303 -15.46 -4.70 -10.07
CA HIS A 303 -15.09 -4.49 -8.67
C HIS A 303 -15.62 -5.61 -7.78
N ALA A 304 -14.86 -5.93 -6.71
CA ALA A 304 -15.18 -7.00 -5.77
C ALA A 304 -16.34 -6.66 -4.81
N ASP A 305 -16.75 -5.39 -4.79
CA ASP A 305 -17.78 -4.84 -3.91
C ASP A 305 -18.85 -4.16 -4.75
N ALA A 306 -20.10 -4.56 -4.52
CA ALA A 306 -21.26 -4.03 -5.21
C ALA A 306 -21.48 -2.54 -4.89
N ASP A 307 -21.11 -2.07 -3.68
CA ASP A 307 -21.33 -0.69 -3.25
C ASP A 307 -20.39 0.32 -3.93
N GLU A 308 -19.34 -0.14 -4.61
CA GLU A 308 -18.45 0.73 -5.40
C GLU A 308 -18.90 0.85 -6.87
N LEU A 309 -19.75 -0.06 -7.36
CA LEU A 309 -20.25 -0.04 -8.73
C LEU A 309 -21.41 0.96 -8.85
N GLY A 310 -21.21 2.05 -9.61
CA GLY A 310 -22.22 3.11 -9.74
C GLY A 310 -22.20 4.15 -8.62
N LYS A 311 -21.29 4.04 -7.66
CA LYS A 311 -21.14 4.97 -6.53
C LYS A 311 -20.80 6.40 -6.97
N LEU A 312 -19.86 6.53 -7.90
CA LEU A 312 -19.40 7.81 -8.44
C LEU A 312 -19.66 7.90 -9.95
N TYR A 313 -19.22 6.88 -10.69
CA TYR A 313 -19.40 6.76 -12.13
C TYR A 313 -20.41 5.65 -12.42
N ARG A 314 -21.45 5.93 -13.20
CA ARG A 314 -22.40 4.94 -13.71
C ARG A 314 -21.74 4.19 -14.86
N PRO A 315 -21.32 2.92 -14.69
CA PRO A 315 -20.67 2.19 -15.77
C PRO A 315 -21.70 1.83 -16.85
N THR A 316 -21.23 1.77 -18.09
CA THR A 316 -22.00 1.17 -19.20
C THR A 316 -22.20 -0.32 -18.96
N GLN A 317 -21.26 -0.98 -18.28
CA GLN A 317 -21.37 -2.35 -17.80
C GLN A 317 -20.69 -2.50 -16.44
N ALA A 318 -21.47 -2.88 -15.43
CA ALA A 318 -20.96 -3.25 -14.11
C ALA A 318 -20.73 -4.78 -14.04
N ILE A 319 -19.59 -5.20 -13.50
CA ILE A 319 -19.29 -6.60 -13.22
C ILE A 319 -18.88 -6.71 -11.75
N HIS A 320 -19.73 -7.35 -10.94
CA HIS A 320 -19.43 -7.67 -9.55
C HIS A 320 -18.60 -8.95 -9.49
N ALA A 321 -17.28 -8.78 -9.50
CA ALA A 321 -16.33 -9.88 -9.46
C ALA A 321 -15.00 -9.43 -8.84
N THR A 322 -14.30 -10.36 -8.19
CA THR A 322 -12.93 -10.07 -7.74
C THR A 322 -11.98 -10.04 -8.94
N PRO A 323 -10.88 -9.28 -8.89
CA PRO A 323 -9.88 -9.31 -9.95
C PRO A 323 -9.32 -10.70 -10.22
N ARG A 324 -9.15 -11.53 -9.17
CA ARG A 324 -8.77 -12.94 -9.33
C ARG A 324 -9.78 -13.74 -10.16
N ALA A 325 -11.06 -13.71 -9.78
CA ALA A 325 -12.10 -14.46 -10.48
C ALA A 325 -12.35 -13.91 -11.90
N PHE A 326 -12.28 -12.59 -12.06
CA PHE A 326 -12.41 -11.94 -13.37
C PHE A 326 -11.26 -12.32 -14.30
N ALA A 327 -10.01 -12.26 -13.83
CA ALA A 327 -8.84 -12.63 -14.63
C ALA A 327 -8.92 -14.08 -15.14
N ALA A 328 -9.33 -15.02 -14.27
CA ALA A 328 -9.55 -16.40 -14.67
C ALA A 328 -10.64 -16.54 -15.75
N ALA A 329 -11.74 -15.77 -15.64
CA ALA A 329 -12.83 -15.79 -16.62
C ALA A 329 -12.45 -15.17 -17.98
N LEU A 330 -11.40 -14.34 -18.05
CA LEU A 330 -10.91 -13.78 -19.31
C LEU A 330 -10.30 -14.85 -20.23
N ALA A 331 -9.97 -16.03 -19.71
CA ALA A 331 -9.47 -17.15 -20.50
C ALA A 331 -10.45 -17.62 -21.58
N SER A 332 -11.75 -17.27 -21.51
CA SER A 332 -12.73 -17.57 -22.56
C SER A 332 -13.03 -16.38 -23.48
N VAL A 333 -12.34 -15.25 -23.31
CA VAL A 333 -12.58 -14.02 -24.07
C VAL A 333 -11.42 -13.79 -25.03
N HIS A 334 -11.60 -14.20 -26.29
CA HIS A 334 -10.58 -14.08 -27.34
C HIS A 334 -11.05 -13.21 -28.50
N PRO A 335 -10.14 -12.50 -29.17
CA PRO A 335 -10.46 -11.82 -30.40
C PRO A 335 -10.83 -12.85 -31.49
N THR A 336 -11.91 -12.59 -32.22
CA THR A 336 -12.33 -13.42 -33.36
C THR A 336 -11.81 -12.89 -34.70
N ALA A 337 -11.15 -11.73 -34.69
CA ALA A 337 -10.55 -11.06 -35.83
C ALA A 337 -9.26 -10.33 -35.40
N PRO A 338 -8.38 -9.94 -36.35
CA PRO A 338 -7.19 -9.15 -36.02
C PRO A 338 -7.54 -7.87 -35.26
N VAL A 339 -6.76 -7.58 -34.21
CA VAL A 339 -6.99 -6.42 -33.36
C VAL A 339 -6.57 -5.12 -34.07
N ALA A 340 -7.53 -4.21 -34.27
CA ALA A 340 -7.31 -2.95 -34.99
C ALA A 340 -6.36 -1.97 -34.28
N TRP A 341 -6.24 -2.06 -32.95
CA TRP A 341 -5.49 -1.12 -32.11
C TRP A 341 -4.12 -1.64 -31.65
N LYS A 342 -3.58 -2.71 -32.27
CA LYS A 342 -2.25 -3.22 -31.92
C LYS A 342 -1.17 -2.13 -31.95
N ALA A 343 -1.18 -1.28 -32.98
CA ALA A 343 -0.26 -0.14 -33.08
C ALA A 343 -0.44 0.88 -31.94
N HIS A 344 -1.64 0.99 -31.35
CA HIS A 344 -1.88 1.88 -30.21
C HIS A 344 -1.18 1.36 -28.94
N ALA A 345 -1.15 0.04 -28.72
CA ALA A 345 -0.43 -0.56 -27.59
C ALA A 345 1.08 -0.39 -27.72
N GLU A 346 1.63 -0.68 -28.91
CA GLU A 346 3.05 -0.47 -29.20
C GLU A 346 3.47 1.00 -29.01
N ALA A 347 2.65 1.94 -29.49
CA ALA A 347 2.88 3.37 -29.30
C ALA A 347 2.78 3.79 -27.81
N ALA A 348 1.79 3.30 -27.07
CA ALA A 348 1.66 3.58 -25.64
C ALA A 348 2.88 3.08 -24.85
N HIS A 349 3.38 1.90 -25.18
CA HIS A 349 4.56 1.34 -24.54
C HIS A 349 5.83 2.12 -24.87
N ALA A 350 6.04 2.48 -26.15
CA ALA A 350 7.18 3.32 -26.55
C ALA A 350 7.17 4.69 -25.84
N GLU A 351 6.00 5.30 -25.68
CA GLU A 351 5.83 6.55 -24.92
C GLU A 351 6.12 6.37 -23.42
N TYR A 352 5.73 5.24 -22.84
CA TYR A 352 6.09 4.89 -21.47
C TYR A 352 7.61 4.75 -21.31
N LEU A 353 8.28 3.99 -22.19
CA LEU A 353 9.73 3.80 -22.13
C LEU A 353 10.47 5.15 -22.24
N ALA A 354 10.05 6.02 -23.15
CA ALA A 354 10.62 7.36 -23.27
C ALA A 354 10.37 8.24 -22.03
N TRP A 355 9.19 8.11 -21.40
CA TRP A 355 8.83 8.88 -20.20
C TRP A 355 9.58 8.42 -18.94
N SER A 356 9.85 7.12 -18.86
CA SER A 356 10.46 6.42 -17.71
C SER A 356 11.95 6.17 -17.87
N ASP A 357 12.60 6.71 -18.91
CA ASP A 357 14.05 6.69 -19.05
C ASP A 357 14.69 7.70 -18.07
N PRO A 358 15.50 7.24 -17.09
CA PRO A 358 16.20 8.14 -16.18
C PRO A 358 17.48 8.74 -16.79
N ALA A 359 18.02 8.19 -17.89
CA ALA A 359 19.28 8.62 -18.48
C ALA A 359 19.33 10.11 -18.91
N PRO A 360 18.28 10.72 -19.49
CA PRO A 360 18.29 12.14 -19.85
C PRO A 360 18.03 13.06 -18.65
N ILE A 361 17.63 12.54 -17.49
CA ILE A 361 17.24 13.37 -16.35
C ILE A 361 18.48 14.01 -15.71
N ARG A 362 18.45 15.34 -15.59
CA ARG A 362 19.47 16.14 -14.88
C ARG A 362 18.76 17.08 -13.92
N ILE A 363 19.23 17.12 -12.69
CA ILE A 363 18.68 17.97 -11.62
C ILE A 363 19.78 18.86 -11.03
N PRO A 364 19.45 19.97 -10.36
CA PRO A 364 20.43 20.73 -9.58
C PRO A 364 21.15 19.86 -8.54
N GLY A 365 22.39 20.24 -8.20
CA GLY A 365 23.20 19.57 -7.18
C GLY A 365 24.16 18.49 -7.69
N ASN A 366 24.99 17.98 -6.77
CA ASN A 366 26.03 17.00 -7.07
C ASN A 366 25.53 15.55 -7.13
N LEU A 367 24.39 15.26 -6.49
CA LEU A 367 23.75 13.95 -6.50
C LEU A 367 22.64 13.90 -7.56
N GLN A 368 22.86 13.12 -8.62
CA GLN A 368 21.97 13.00 -9.76
C GLN A 368 21.07 11.77 -9.60
N MET A 369 19.81 11.99 -9.20
CA MET A 369 18.87 10.91 -8.95
C MET A 369 18.54 10.05 -10.19
N GLY A 370 18.64 10.60 -11.41
CA GLY A 370 18.52 9.79 -12.63
C GLY A 370 19.58 8.69 -12.70
N GLN A 371 20.84 9.02 -12.39
CA GLN A 371 21.93 8.03 -12.37
C GLN A 371 21.80 7.06 -11.20
N VAL A 372 21.30 7.52 -10.04
CA VAL A 372 20.95 6.65 -8.91
C VAL A 372 19.91 5.61 -9.33
N MET A 373 18.81 6.03 -9.95
CA MET A 373 17.76 5.10 -10.42
C MET A 373 18.29 4.12 -11.48
N GLN A 374 19.10 4.59 -12.43
CA GLN A 374 19.74 3.72 -13.43
C GLN A 374 20.65 2.66 -12.79
N HIS A 375 21.41 3.05 -11.76
CA HIS A 375 22.24 2.11 -11.02
C HIS A 375 21.37 1.06 -10.31
N LEU A 376 20.31 1.48 -9.61
CA LEU A 376 19.38 0.59 -8.93
C LEU A 376 18.75 -0.43 -9.90
N GLN A 377 18.27 0.01 -11.07
CA GLN A 377 17.75 -0.87 -12.12
C GLN A 377 18.75 -1.95 -12.55
N THR A 378 20.05 -1.66 -12.47
CA THR A 378 21.12 -2.56 -12.91
C THR A 378 21.48 -3.59 -11.84
N VAL A 379 21.47 -3.22 -10.55
CA VAL A 379 22.07 -4.03 -9.48
C VAL A 379 21.08 -4.70 -8.53
N LEU A 380 19.83 -4.25 -8.50
CA LEU A 380 18.81 -4.82 -7.63
C LEU A 380 17.98 -5.88 -8.37
N PRO A 381 17.56 -6.97 -7.70
CA PRO A 381 16.67 -7.96 -8.27
C PRO A 381 15.34 -7.36 -8.75
N ALA A 382 14.76 -7.92 -9.81
CA ALA A 382 13.47 -7.49 -10.36
C ALA A 382 12.31 -7.64 -9.35
N ASP A 383 12.44 -8.56 -8.39
CA ASP A 383 11.50 -8.78 -7.30
C ASP A 383 11.83 -7.98 -6.03
N THR A 384 12.66 -6.95 -6.11
CA THR A 384 12.88 -6.02 -5.00
C THR A 384 11.56 -5.37 -4.58
N ILE A 385 11.32 -5.30 -3.27
CA ILE A 385 10.15 -4.63 -2.70
C ILE A 385 10.51 -3.18 -2.42
N PHE A 386 9.86 -2.26 -3.12
CA PHE A 386 9.99 -0.84 -2.87
C PHE A 386 8.91 -0.35 -1.93
N CYS A 387 9.33 0.32 -0.86
CA CYS A 387 8.46 0.94 0.12
C CYS A 387 8.63 2.45 0.10
N ASN A 388 7.55 3.23 0.16
CA ASN A 388 7.65 4.67 0.29
C ASN A 388 6.46 5.29 1.04
N GLY A 389 6.71 6.39 1.73
CA GLY A 389 5.65 7.25 2.27
C GLY A 389 5.12 8.24 1.23
N ALA A 390 5.03 9.51 1.61
CA ALA A 390 4.48 10.55 0.76
C ALA A 390 5.39 11.78 0.67
N GLY A 391 5.59 12.23 -0.55
CA GLY A 391 6.45 13.37 -0.88
C GLY A 391 7.00 13.24 -2.30
N ASN A 392 7.66 14.29 -2.78
CA ASN A 392 8.18 14.32 -4.16
C ASN A 392 9.19 13.20 -4.44
N PHE A 393 9.94 12.76 -3.42
CA PHE A 393 10.91 11.67 -3.51
C PHE A 393 10.30 10.36 -4.05
N ALA A 394 9.02 10.10 -3.79
CA ALA A 394 8.33 8.90 -4.25
C ALA A 394 8.26 8.82 -5.79
N THR A 395 8.30 9.98 -6.47
CA THR A 395 8.28 10.06 -7.94
C THR A 395 9.47 9.34 -8.56
N TRP A 396 10.63 9.31 -7.89
CA TRP A 396 11.81 8.63 -8.42
C TRP A 396 11.56 7.13 -8.60
N VAL A 397 10.99 6.48 -7.58
CA VAL A 397 10.63 5.06 -7.67
C VAL A 397 9.48 4.84 -8.64
N HIS A 398 8.39 5.60 -8.50
CA HIS A 398 7.19 5.35 -9.31
C HIS A 398 7.41 5.64 -10.80
N ARG A 399 8.25 6.62 -11.17
CA ARG A 399 8.51 6.94 -12.57
C ARG A 399 9.59 6.06 -13.20
N PHE A 400 10.63 5.70 -12.44
CA PHE A 400 11.84 5.10 -13.01
C PHE A 400 12.09 3.66 -12.58
N TRP A 401 11.42 3.09 -11.57
CA TRP A 401 11.56 1.65 -11.29
C TRP A 401 10.59 0.83 -12.15
N PRO A 402 11.07 -0.14 -12.97
CA PRO A 402 10.19 -1.01 -13.75
C PRO A 402 9.63 -2.14 -12.89
N PHE A 403 8.41 -1.95 -12.36
CA PHE A 403 7.71 -2.99 -11.61
C PHE A 403 7.32 -4.17 -12.51
N THR A 404 7.98 -5.31 -12.34
CA THR A 404 7.75 -6.53 -13.14
C THR A 404 7.28 -7.72 -12.31
N ALA A 405 7.59 -7.74 -11.01
CA ALA A 405 7.14 -8.78 -10.09
C ALA A 405 5.88 -8.35 -9.32
N TYR A 406 4.96 -9.28 -9.10
CA TYR A 406 3.83 -9.06 -8.18
C TYR A 406 4.32 -8.87 -6.73
N ALA A 407 3.52 -8.19 -5.90
CA ALA A 407 3.83 -7.94 -4.49
C ALA A 407 5.24 -7.35 -4.26
N SER A 408 5.63 -6.36 -5.08
CA SER A 408 6.91 -5.65 -5.05
C SER A 408 6.79 -4.15 -4.73
N GLN A 409 5.57 -3.67 -4.46
CA GLN A 409 5.31 -2.25 -4.18
C GLN A 409 4.48 -2.09 -2.92
N LEU A 410 4.99 -1.26 -2.00
CA LEU A 410 4.35 -0.88 -0.75
C LEU A 410 4.30 0.63 -0.65
N ALA A 411 3.18 1.22 -1.06
CA ALA A 411 2.95 2.65 -0.99
C ALA A 411 1.48 2.95 -0.69
N PRO A 412 1.14 3.87 0.24
CA PRO A 412 -0.24 4.13 0.64
C PRO A 412 -0.95 5.05 -0.35
N THR A 413 -2.11 4.66 -0.87
CA THR A 413 -2.93 5.51 -1.76
C THR A 413 -3.43 6.78 -1.07
N SER A 414 -3.46 6.79 0.27
CA SER A 414 -3.82 7.94 1.10
C SER A 414 -2.79 9.06 1.17
N GLY A 415 -1.59 8.85 0.63
CA GLY A 415 -0.50 9.82 0.77
C GLY A 415 -0.03 9.97 2.22
N SER A 416 -0.12 8.92 3.04
CA SER A 416 0.38 8.95 4.42
C SER A 416 1.91 9.02 4.46
N MET A 417 2.42 10.08 5.09
CA MET A 417 3.84 10.19 5.42
C MET A 417 4.24 9.19 6.51
N GLY A 418 5.48 8.70 6.45
CA GLY A 418 6.04 7.78 7.44
C GLY A 418 5.72 6.31 7.21
N TYR A 419 5.00 5.96 6.14
CA TYR A 419 4.64 4.57 5.85
C TYR A 419 5.83 3.69 5.44
N GLY A 420 6.78 4.26 4.69
CA GLY A 420 7.80 3.48 3.98
C GLY A 420 8.63 2.58 4.88
N LEU A 421 9.13 3.09 6.00
CA LEU A 421 9.99 2.33 6.90
C LEU A 421 9.24 1.20 7.63
N PRO A 422 8.10 1.45 8.33
CA PRO A 422 7.28 0.38 8.88
C PRO A 422 6.93 -0.67 7.84
N ALA A 423 6.48 -0.27 6.65
CA ALA A 423 6.14 -1.21 5.59
C ALA A 423 7.34 -2.06 5.15
N GLY A 424 8.55 -1.48 5.08
CA GLY A 424 9.79 -2.19 4.82
C GLY A 424 10.15 -3.21 5.90
N VAL A 425 9.97 -2.86 7.18
CA VAL A 425 10.16 -3.80 8.29
C VAL A 425 9.18 -4.98 8.16
N GLY A 426 7.90 -4.71 7.94
CA GLY A 426 6.88 -5.75 7.75
C GLY A 426 7.18 -6.66 6.55
N ALA A 427 7.59 -6.09 5.42
CA ALA A 427 7.96 -6.84 4.23
C ALA A 427 9.17 -7.74 4.45
N LYS A 428 10.23 -7.21 5.09
CA LYS A 428 11.46 -7.98 5.35
C LYS A 428 11.23 -9.08 6.38
N ARG A 429 10.32 -8.85 7.34
CA ARG A 429 9.88 -9.87 8.30
C ARG A 429 9.13 -11.01 7.60
N LEU A 430 8.25 -10.67 6.67
CA LEU A 430 7.48 -11.64 5.87
C LEU A 430 8.37 -12.43 4.91
N TRP A 431 9.30 -11.75 4.22
CA TRP A 431 10.18 -12.36 3.21
C TRP A 431 11.64 -11.97 3.43
N PRO A 432 12.36 -12.64 4.36
CA PRO A 432 13.74 -12.30 4.71
C PRO A 432 14.72 -12.36 3.53
N GLN A 433 14.42 -13.16 2.51
CA GLN A 433 15.27 -13.38 1.34
C GLN A 433 15.12 -12.30 0.27
N ARG A 434 13.98 -11.59 0.21
CA ARG A 434 13.76 -10.55 -0.81
C ARG A 434 14.49 -9.28 -0.43
N GLU A 435 14.99 -8.57 -1.42
CA GLU A 435 15.57 -7.25 -1.21
C GLU A 435 14.44 -6.25 -0.91
N VAL A 436 14.64 -5.41 0.10
CA VAL A 436 13.65 -4.41 0.53
C VAL A 436 14.33 -3.04 0.58
N VAL A 437 13.83 -2.13 -0.24
CA VAL A 437 14.37 -0.76 -0.36
C VAL A 437 13.28 0.23 0.03
N VAL A 438 13.55 1.01 1.07
CA VAL A 438 12.68 2.09 1.53
C VAL A 438 13.16 3.40 0.93
N PHE A 439 12.35 4.03 0.08
CA PHE A 439 12.57 5.41 -0.30
C PHE A 439 11.80 6.32 0.65
N ALA A 440 12.51 7.28 1.24
CA ALA A 440 11.92 8.25 2.15
C ALA A 440 12.53 9.64 1.92
N GLY A 441 11.73 10.68 2.14
CA GLY A 441 12.27 12.02 2.41
C GLY A 441 12.68 12.13 3.87
N ASP A 442 13.55 13.07 4.20
CA ASP A 442 13.90 13.45 5.58
C ASP A 442 12.68 13.62 6.51
N GLY A 443 11.72 14.46 6.13
CA GLY A 443 10.52 14.71 6.92
C GLY A 443 9.53 13.54 6.94
N ASP A 444 9.54 12.70 5.90
CA ASP A 444 8.73 11.47 5.83
C ASP A 444 9.30 10.40 6.77
N PHE A 445 10.62 10.20 6.74
CA PHE A 445 11.32 9.23 7.55
C PHE A 445 11.13 9.52 9.04
N LEU A 446 11.24 10.78 9.47
CA LEU A 446 11.15 11.14 10.89
C LEU A 446 9.75 10.96 11.51
N MET A 447 8.71 10.66 10.73
CA MET A 447 7.37 10.34 11.26
C MET A 447 7.33 8.99 12.00
N HIS A 448 7.97 7.96 11.43
CA HIS A 448 8.06 6.61 12.02
C HIS A 448 9.48 6.03 11.98
N GLY A 449 10.50 6.90 11.92
CA GLY A 449 11.92 6.56 11.81
C GLY A 449 12.38 5.62 12.92
N GLN A 450 11.77 5.72 14.10
CA GLN A 450 12.03 4.87 15.27
C GLN A 450 11.85 3.37 14.99
N GLU A 451 11.07 2.98 13.97
CA GLU A 451 10.94 1.57 13.58
C GLU A 451 12.21 1.01 12.93
N PHE A 452 13.23 1.84 12.68
CA PHE A 452 14.58 1.37 12.37
C PHE A 452 15.16 0.58 13.56
N ALA A 453 14.84 0.96 14.79
CA ALA A 453 15.18 0.18 15.98
C ALA A 453 14.52 -1.21 15.97
N THR A 454 13.31 -1.32 15.41
CA THR A 454 12.63 -2.60 15.21
C THR A 454 13.34 -3.44 14.15
N ALA A 455 13.76 -2.82 13.04
CA ALA A 455 14.57 -3.49 12.02
C ALA A 455 15.87 -4.07 12.62
N VAL A 456 16.57 -3.31 13.46
CA VAL A 456 17.79 -3.77 14.13
C VAL A 456 17.50 -4.87 15.14
N GLN A 457 16.49 -4.70 16.01
CA GLN A 457 16.14 -5.72 17.02
C GLN A 457 15.92 -7.10 16.40
N TYR A 458 15.35 -7.15 15.20
CA TYR A 458 15.02 -8.41 14.51
C TYR A 458 16.00 -8.77 13.39
N GLY A 459 17.13 -8.06 13.26
CA GLY A 459 18.17 -8.35 12.27
C GLY A 459 17.64 -8.33 10.83
N LEU A 460 16.86 -7.31 10.47
CA LEU A 460 16.16 -7.21 9.19
C LEU A 460 16.92 -6.29 8.21
N PRO A 461 17.74 -6.81 7.28
CA PRO A 461 18.56 -5.99 6.40
C PRO A 461 17.75 -5.35 5.26
N LEU A 462 16.96 -4.34 5.62
CA LEU A 462 16.35 -3.39 4.70
C LEU A 462 17.30 -2.22 4.43
N ILE A 463 17.16 -1.57 3.28
CA ILE A 463 17.98 -0.42 2.91
C ILE A 463 17.08 0.81 2.75
N VAL A 464 17.34 1.85 3.54
CA VAL A 464 16.67 3.14 3.41
C VAL A 464 17.50 4.05 2.50
N VAL A 465 16.95 4.43 1.35
CA VAL A 465 17.44 5.53 0.52
C VAL A 465 16.71 6.79 0.97
N LEU A 466 17.37 7.58 1.82
CA LEU A 466 16.79 8.78 2.44
C LEU A 466 17.23 10.01 1.66
N LEU A 467 16.29 10.67 0.98
CA LEU A 467 16.54 11.90 0.23
C LEU A 467 16.30 13.12 1.13
N ASP A 468 17.40 13.78 1.52
CA ASP A 468 17.39 14.92 2.43
C ASP A 468 17.57 16.23 1.65
N ASN A 469 16.51 17.04 1.62
CA ASN A 469 16.53 18.42 1.13
C ASN A 469 16.23 19.45 2.22
N ALA A 470 16.22 19.02 3.50
CA ALA A 470 15.88 19.84 4.66
C ALA A 470 14.54 20.58 4.54
N MET A 471 13.52 19.98 3.91
CA MET A 471 12.20 20.60 3.77
C MET A 471 11.05 19.63 3.49
N TYR A 472 9.83 20.07 3.80
CA TYR A 472 8.62 19.47 3.24
C TYR A 472 8.44 19.90 1.78
N GLY A 473 9.22 19.28 0.88
CA GLY A 473 9.38 19.68 -0.52
C GLY A 473 8.07 19.79 -1.31
N THR A 474 7.15 18.83 -1.18
CA THR A 474 5.84 18.89 -1.88
C THR A 474 5.05 20.14 -1.47
N ILE A 475 5.05 20.49 -0.19
CA ILE A 475 4.34 21.67 0.30
C ILE A 475 5.06 22.96 -0.12
N ARG A 476 6.40 22.99 -0.05
CA ARG A 476 7.20 24.10 -0.59
C ARG A 476 6.89 24.33 -2.08
N MET A 477 6.83 23.26 -2.88
CA MET A 477 6.49 23.32 -4.31
C MET A 477 5.11 23.96 -4.53
N HIS A 478 4.09 23.56 -3.76
CA HIS A 478 2.77 24.16 -3.84
C HIS A 478 2.77 25.64 -3.42
N GLN A 479 3.49 26.00 -2.35
CA GLN A 479 3.63 27.40 -1.96
C GLN A 479 4.25 28.25 -3.07
N GLU A 480 5.31 27.79 -3.73
CA GLU A 480 5.91 28.54 -4.84
C GLU A 480 5.00 28.66 -6.07
N ARG A 481 4.12 27.68 -6.28
CA ARG A 481 3.18 27.68 -7.41
C ARG A 481 1.98 28.59 -7.20
N GLU A 482 1.36 28.53 -6.02
CA GLU A 482 0.12 29.25 -5.71
C GLU A 482 0.37 30.61 -5.03
N TYR A 483 1.47 30.73 -4.29
CA TYR A 483 1.84 31.89 -3.47
C TYR A 483 3.33 32.22 -3.62
N PRO A 484 3.80 32.56 -4.84
CA PRO A 484 5.23 32.62 -5.15
C PRO A 484 6.01 33.50 -4.17
N GLY A 485 7.11 32.96 -3.63
CA GLY A 485 7.98 33.63 -2.66
C GLY A 485 7.47 33.64 -1.21
N ARG A 486 6.26 33.15 -0.92
CA ARG A 486 5.67 33.13 0.43
C ARG A 486 5.92 31.81 1.15
N ILE A 487 7.16 31.63 1.57
CA ILE A 487 7.64 30.44 2.28
C ILE A 487 7.06 30.39 3.71
N SER A 488 6.39 29.30 4.09
CA SER A 488 5.86 29.10 5.45
C SER A 488 5.93 27.63 5.90
N ALA A 489 6.34 27.39 7.16
CA ALA A 489 6.24 26.10 7.88
C ALA A 489 6.71 24.84 7.10
N THR A 490 7.82 24.97 6.37
CA THR A 490 8.25 23.96 5.40
C THR A 490 9.75 23.66 5.44
N ALA A 491 10.54 24.44 6.20
CA ALA A 491 11.96 24.16 6.42
C ALA A 491 12.13 23.15 7.57
N LEU A 492 13.10 22.26 7.45
CA LEU A 492 13.45 21.27 8.45
C LEU A 492 14.89 21.47 8.91
N LYS A 493 15.17 21.04 10.14
CA LYS A 493 16.53 20.89 10.66
C LYS A 493 16.72 19.43 11.02
N ASN A 494 17.53 18.73 10.25
CA ASN A 494 17.67 17.28 10.35
C ASN A 494 18.86 16.86 11.21
N PRO A 495 18.80 15.67 11.83
CA PRO A 495 19.97 15.03 12.41
C PRO A 495 20.90 14.49 11.31
N ASP A 496 22.10 14.05 11.70
CA ASP A 496 22.92 13.19 10.84
C ASP A 496 22.28 11.80 10.76
N PHE A 497 21.70 11.44 9.61
CA PHE A 497 21.01 10.16 9.45
C PHE A 497 21.96 8.97 9.29
N LYS A 498 23.23 9.19 8.91
CA LYS A 498 24.26 8.15 9.01
C LYS A 498 24.52 7.83 10.48
N ALA A 499 24.71 8.84 11.31
CA ALA A 499 24.91 8.66 12.75
C ALA A 499 23.66 8.06 13.41
N TYR A 500 22.46 8.47 12.99
CA TYR A 500 21.20 7.87 13.41
C TYR A 500 21.20 6.34 13.23
N ALA A 501 21.54 5.85 12.03
CA ALA A 501 21.58 4.42 11.77
C ALA A 501 22.60 3.70 12.64
N GLN A 502 23.80 4.28 12.79
CA GLN A 502 24.87 3.72 13.62
C GLN A 502 24.50 3.67 15.10
N ALA A 503 23.81 4.69 15.62
CA ALA A 503 23.39 4.76 17.02
C ALA A 503 22.40 3.64 17.39
N PHE A 504 21.58 3.18 16.44
CA PHE A 504 20.70 2.04 16.63
C PHE A 504 21.38 0.69 16.40
N GLY A 505 22.63 0.65 15.93
CA GLY A 505 23.36 -0.59 15.60
C GLY A 505 23.21 -1.06 14.16
N GLY A 506 22.73 -0.19 13.26
CA GLY A 506 22.67 -0.44 11.82
C GLY A 506 23.87 0.13 11.05
N HIS A 507 23.80 0.02 9.72
CA HIS A 507 24.80 0.58 8.82
C HIS A 507 24.40 1.98 8.32
N GLY A 508 25.31 2.94 8.35
CA GLY A 508 25.05 4.32 7.93
C GLY A 508 26.05 4.81 6.90
N GLU A 509 25.57 5.34 5.80
CA GLU A 509 26.37 5.99 4.76
C GLU A 509 25.84 7.39 4.49
N ARG A 510 26.75 8.31 4.17
CA ARG A 510 26.40 9.66 3.72
C ARG A 510 26.82 9.81 2.28
N VAL A 511 25.91 10.24 1.42
CA VAL A 511 26.08 10.34 -0.02
C VAL A 511 25.80 11.77 -0.45
N GLU A 512 26.84 12.49 -0.88
CA GLU A 512 26.75 13.90 -1.30
C GLU A 512 26.91 14.07 -2.81
N ARG A 513 27.59 13.12 -3.47
CA ARG A 513 27.85 13.13 -4.92
C ARG A 513 27.41 11.82 -5.55
N THR A 514 27.17 11.87 -6.85
CA THR A 514 26.63 10.71 -7.60
C THR A 514 27.57 9.51 -7.59
N GLU A 515 28.87 9.73 -7.72
CA GLU A 515 29.89 8.68 -7.70
C GLU A 515 30.00 7.95 -6.36
N ASP A 516 29.51 8.55 -5.27
CA ASP A 516 29.55 7.95 -3.93
C ASP A 516 28.41 6.95 -3.70
N PHE A 517 27.33 7.01 -4.49
CA PHE A 517 26.11 6.22 -4.26
C PHE A 517 26.33 4.71 -4.48
N ALA A 518 26.88 4.33 -5.64
CA ALA A 518 27.06 2.92 -5.98
C ALA A 518 27.99 2.17 -4.99
N PRO A 519 29.16 2.74 -4.60
CA PRO A 519 29.98 2.16 -3.55
C PRO A 519 29.27 2.08 -2.18
N ALA A 520 28.50 3.10 -1.80
CA ALA A 520 27.76 3.12 -0.53
C ALA A 520 26.68 2.04 -0.48
N LEU A 521 25.91 1.88 -1.56
CA LEU A 521 24.90 0.82 -1.70
C LEU A 521 25.53 -0.57 -1.61
N ALA A 522 26.66 -0.80 -2.29
CA ALA A 522 27.37 -2.07 -2.24
C ALA A 522 27.83 -2.43 -0.82
N ARG A 523 28.39 -1.46 -0.07
CA ARG A 523 28.77 -1.65 1.34
C ARG A 523 27.57 -1.92 2.25
N ALA A 524 26.48 -1.16 2.07
CA ALA A 524 25.24 -1.37 2.81
C ALA A 524 24.68 -2.79 2.62
N ARG A 525 24.61 -3.27 1.36
CA ARG A 525 24.20 -4.65 1.05
C ARG A 525 25.15 -5.68 1.67
N ALA A 526 26.46 -5.49 1.54
CA ALA A 526 27.46 -6.40 2.09
C ALA A 526 27.48 -6.45 3.63
N SER A 527 27.01 -5.40 4.31
CA SER A 527 26.96 -5.34 5.77
C SER A 527 26.02 -6.39 6.37
N GLY A 528 24.95 -6.77 5.65
CA GLY A 528 23.89 -7.62 6.18
C GLY A 528 23.09 -6.97 7.32
N LEU A 529 23.19 -5.65 7.50
CA LEU A 529 22.51 -4.89 8.55
C LEU A 529 21.39 -4.01 7.95
N PRO A 530 20.37 -3.64 8.74
CA PRO A 530 19.50 -2.52 8.39
C PRO A 530 20.36 -1.28 8.11
N SER A 531 20.11 -0.62 6.99
CA SER A 531 21.01 0.41 6.47
C SER A 531 20.28 1.72 6.16
N VAL A 532 20.94 2.86 6.37
CA VAL A 532 20.50 4.17 5.86
C VAL A 532 21.58 4.75 4.95
N LEU A 533 21.19 5.03 3.70
CA LEU A 533 21.94 5.84 2.75
C LEU A 533 21.38 7.26 2.83
N HIS A 534 22.03 8.14 3.61
CA HIS A 534 21.68 9.55 3.76
C HIS A 534 22.14 10.31 2.51
N CYS A 535 21.22 10.48 1.57
CA CYS A 535 21.45 11.10 0.27
C CYS A 535 21.06 12.57 0.33
N LEU A 536 22.04 13.48 0.21
CA LEU A 536 21.75 14.91 0.15
C LEU A 536 21.33 15.29 -1.26
N ILE A 537 20.17 15.95 -1.36
CA ILE A 537 19.66 16.44 -2.63
C ILE A 537 19.51 17.97 -2.56
N ASP A 538 19.84 18.65 -3.65
CA ASP A 538 19.69 20.09 -3.75
C ASP A 538 18.21 20.48 -3.55
N PRO A 539 17.88 21.45 -2.68
CA PRO A 539 16.50 21.89 -2.49
C PRO A 539 15.82 22.38 -3.78
N GLU A 540 16.59 22.87 -4.76
CA GLU A 540 16.05 23.24 -6.07
C GLU A 540 15.60 22.02 -6.89
N ALA A 541 16.11 20.81 -6.63
CA ALA A 541 15.72 19.58 -7.31
C ALA A 541 14.35 19.06 -6.79
N ILE A 542 13.27 19.75 -7.15
CA ILE A 542 11.96 19.51 -6.56
C ILE A 542 11.16 18.40 -7.23
N THR A 543 11.28 18.24 -8.55
CA THR A 543 10.73 17.12 -9.32
C THR A 543 11.77 16.66 -10.36
N PRO A 544 11.58 15.52 -11.05
CA PRO A 544 12.55 15.06 -12.04
C PRO A 544 12.81 16.04 -13.19
N THR A 545 11.91 16.99 -13.45
CA THR A 545 12.01 17.91 -14.59
C THR A 545 11.80 19.38 -14.25
N GLY A 546 11.65 19.72 -12.96
CA GLY A 546 11.33 21.08 -12.52
C GLY A 546 12.17 21.50 -11.33
N THR A 547 12.39 22.81 -11.22
CA THR A 547 13.05 23.43 -10.06
C THR A 547 12.09 24.32 -9.27
N LEU A 548 12.39 24.58 -7.99
CA LEU A 548 11.61 25.52 -7.19
C LEU A 548 11.62 26.91 -7.80
N GLN A 549 12.79 27.40 -8.20
CA GLN A 549 12.94 28.68 -8.87
C GLN A 549 12.13 28.73 -10.17
N GLY A 550 12.18 27.67 -10.99
CA GLY A 550 11.43 27.61 -12.24
C GLY A 550 9.92 27.68 -12.01
N ILE A 551 9.42 26.97 -10.99
CA ILE A 551 8.01 27.02 -10.59
C ILE A 551 7.62 28.42 -10.12
N ARG A 552 8.43 29.06 -9.26
CA ARG A 552 8.19 30.42 -8.77
C ARG A 552 8.15 31.42 -9.92
N THR A 553 9.13 31.38 -10.84
CA THR A 553 9.19 32.28 -11.99
C THR A 553 7.97 32.11 -12.89
N ALA A 554 7.54 30.87 -13.16
CA ALA A 554 6.35 30.61 -13.95
C ALA A 554 5.06 31.10 -13.27
N ALA A 555 4.97 31.04 -11.94
CA ALA A 555 3.84 31.56 -11.18
C ALA A 555 3.80 33.10 -11.19
N LEU A 556 4.93 33.76 -10.97
CA LEU A 556 5.02 35.23 -11.03
C LEU A 556 4.74 35.80 -12.41
N ALA A 557 5.07 35.08 -13.48
CA ALA A 557 4.77 35.50 -14.84
C ALA A 557 3.27 35.42 -15.20
N LYS A 558 2.46 34.71 -14.40
CA LYS A 558 1.00 34.61 -14.56
C LYS A 558 0.22 35.62 -13.71
N ALA A 559 0.86 36.21 -12.70
CA ALA A 559 0.30 37.22 -11.82
C ALA A 559 0.50 38.62 -12.42
#